data_AF-A0A1L5L484-F1
#
_entry.id   AF-A0A1L5L484-F1
#
_cell.length_a   1.000
_cell.length_b   1.000
_cell.length_c   1.000
_cell.angle_alpha   90.00
_cell.angle_beta   90.00
_cell.angle_gamma   90.00
#
_symmetry.space_group_name_H-M   'P 1'
#
loop_
_entity.id
_entity.type
_entity.pdbx_description
1 polymer ?
#
loop_
_entity_poly.entity_id
_entity_poly.type
_entity_poly.pdbx_seq_one_letter_code
_entity_poly.pdbx_strand_id
1 'polypeptide(L)' 'MTASHMRALLRQLPQAKRENVHMYRSFDPNLAKPVAGYESEIDLVDPWYGGAREFEVAIDQIEEVAPFIVDWVERQL' A
#
# COMPACT_ATOMS: atom_id res chain seq x y z
N MET A 1 1.70 5.83 2.91
CA MET A 1 1.58 4.53 2.20
C MET A 1 1.92 3.35 3.11
N THR A 2 1.52 3.42 4.39
CA THR A 2 1.93 2.45 5.41
C THR A 2 0.74 2.06 6.29
N ALA A 3 0.90 1.05 7.13
CA ALA A 3 -0.12 0.58 8.06
C ALA A 3 -0.59 1.68 9.02
N SER A 4 0.25 2.66 9.35
CA SER A 4 -0.17 3.82 10.15
C SER A 4 -1.20 4.69 9.41
N HIS A 5 -0.99 4.92 8.11
CA HIS A 5 -1.92 5.64 7.24
C HIS A 5 -3.23 4.88 7.09
N MET A 6 -3.18 3.57 6.82
CA MET A 6 -4.37 2.71 6.74
C MET A 6 -5.21 2.79 8.02
N ARG A 7 -4.57 2.62 9.19
CA ARG A 7 -5.25 2.73 10.49
C ARG A 7 -5.83 4.13 10.73
N ALA A 8 -5.14 5.19 10.30
CA ALA A 8 -5.65 6.54 10.40
C ALA A 8 -6.90 6.76 9.55
N LEU A 9 -6.89 6.30 8.29
CA LEU A 9 -8.05 6.37 7.38
C LEU A 9 -9.25 5.57 7.93
N LEU A 10 -9.04 4.35 8.41
CA LEU A 10 -10.11 3.52 8.96
C LEU A 10 -10.81 4.14 10.18
N ARG A 11 -10.09 4.95 10.97
CA ARG A 11 -10.69 5.71 12.09
C ARG A 11 -11.56 6.87 11.62
N GLN A 12 -11.24 7.47 10.48
CA GLN A 12 -11.95 8.63 9.94
C GLN A 12 -13.15 8.23 9.06
N LEU A 13 -13.08 7.07 8.41
CA LEU A 13 -14.09 6.65 7.44
C LEU A 13 -15.34 6.00 8.09
N PRO A 14 -16.54 6.26 7.53
CA PRO A 14 -17.74 5.50 7.83
C PRO A 14 -17.54 4.00 7.56
N GLN A 15 -18.23 3.14 8.30
CA GLN A 15 -18.08 1.68 8.18
C GLN A 15 -18.28 1.19 6.74
N ALA A 16 -19.28 1.71 6.03
CA ALA A 16 -19.59 1.34 4.64
C ALA A 16 -18.48 1.70 3.62
N LYS A 17 -17.47 2.48 4.00
CA LYS A 17 -16.35 2.84 3.13
C LYS A 17 -15.04 2.14 3.49
N ARG A 18 -15.00 1.44 4.62
CA ARG A 18 -13.76 0.82 5.14
C ARG A 18 -13.24 -0.30 4.25
N GLU A 19 -14.12 -1.01 3.54
CA GLU A 19 -13.75 -2.08 2.61
C GLU A 19 -12.98 -1.58 1.37
N ASN A 20 -13.06 -0.29 1.05
CA ASN A 20 -12.34 0.33 -0.07
C ASN A 20 -10.91 0.76 0.33
N VAL A 21 -10.48 0.52 1.56
CA VAL A 21 -9.14 0.89 2.03
C VAL A 21 -8.20 -0.28 1.79
N HIS A 22 -7.19 -0.06 0.96
CA HIS A 22 -6.17 -1.03 0.62
C HIS A 22 -4.76 -0.48 0.90
N MET A 23 -3.85 -1.37 1.27
CA MET A 23 -2.41 -1.05 1.34
C MET A 23 -1.85 -1.05 -0.09
N TYR A 24 -1.02 -0.09 -0.45
CA TYR A 24 -0.52 0.04 -1.83
C TYR A 24 0.16 -1.25 -2.30
N ARG A 25 1.09 -1.79 -1.52
CA ARG A 25 1.81 -3.01 -1.86
C ARG A 25 1.01 -4.30 -1.65
N SER A 26 -0.24 -4.24 -1.18
CA SER A 26 -1.10 -5.44 -1.10
C SER A 26 -1.57 -5.96 -2.46
N PHE A 27 -1.37 -5.17 -3.52
CA PHE A 27 -1.62 -5.55 -4.90
C PHE A 27 -0.43 -6.26 -5.56
N ASP A 28 0.74 -6.27 -4.91
CA ASP A 28 1.93 -6.98 -5.37
C ASP A 28 1.71 -8.50 -5.26
N PRO A 29 1.71 -9.26 -6.37
CA PRO A 29 1.52 -10.71 -6.33
C PRO A 29 2.71 -11.46 -5.75
N ASN A 30 3.89 -10.83 -5.66
CA ASN A 30 5.11 -11.44 -5.13
C ASN A 30 5.18 -11.34 -3.59
N LEU A 31 4.34 -10.52 -2.97
CA LEU A 31 4.29 -10.39 -1.51
C LEU A 31 3.30 -11.38 -0.90
N ALA A 32 3.72 -11.99 0.20
CA ALA A 32 2.79 -12.74 1.04
C ALA A 32 1.74 -11.79 1.61
N LYS A 33 0.48 -12.25 1.67
CA LYS A 33 -0.58 -11.50 2.34
C LYS A 33 -0.22 -11.37 3.82
N PRO A 34 -0.14 -10.15 4.38
CA PRO A 34 0.23 -9.97 5.78
C PRO A 34 -0.85 -10.57 6.69
N VAL A 35 -0.43 -11.04 7.86
CA VAL A 35 -1.34 -11.43 8.94
C VAL A 35 -2.04 -10.18 9.46
N ALA A 36 -3.30 -10.30 9.88
CA ALA A 36 -4.05 -9.18 10.46
C ALA A 36 -3.28 -8.58 11.66
N GLY A 37 -3.09 -7.26 11.66
CA GLY A 37 -2.28 -6.54 12.64
C GLY A 37 -0.79 -6.43 12.30
N TYR A 38 -0.32 -7.11 11.24
CA TYR A 38 1.04 -7.09 10.73
C TYR A 38 1.11 -6.46 9.33
N GLU A 39 0.19 -5.56 9.00
CA GLU A 39 0.14 -4.89 7.69
C GLU A 39 1.41 -4.06 7.41
N SER A 40 2.19 -3.72 8.44
CA SER A 40 3.47 -3.02 8.29
C SER A 40 4.55 -3.82 7.55
N GLU A 41 4.40 -5.14 7.44
CA GLU A 41 5.34 -6.00 6.69
C GLU A 41 5.37 -5.65 5.19
N ILE A 42 4.29 -5.04 4.69
CA ILE A 42 4.15 -4.60 3.31
C ILE A 42 4.08 -3.08 3.19
N ASP A 43 4.64 -2.35 4.16
CA ASP A 43 4.74 -0.91 4.07
C ASP A 43 5.56 -0.51 2.81
N LEU A 44 5.11 0.56 2.15
CA LEU A 44 5.97 1.26 1.20
C LEU A 44 7.06 1.98 2.01
N VAL A 45 8.30 1.87 1.57
CA VAL A 45 9.43 2.53 2.21
C VAL A 45 9.23 4.05 2.20
N ASP A 46 9.47 4.69 3.35
CA ASP A 46 9.45 6.15 3.48
C ASP A 46 10.88 6.69 3.32
N PRO A 47 11.18 7.42 2.23
CA PRO A 47 12.53 7.87 1.94
C PRO A 47 12.94 9.14 2.69
N TRP A 48 12.06 9.74 3.50
CA TRP A 48 12.24 11.09 4.05
C TRP A 48 13.54 11.32 4.83
N TYR A 49 14.01 10.29 5.56
CA TYR A 49 15.25 10.36 6.34
C TYR A 49 16.44 9.68 5.64
N GLY A 50 16.29 9.25 4.38
CA GLY A 50 17.32 8.63 3.55
C GLY A 50 18.01 9.62 2.60
N GLY A 51 18.79 9.06 1.67
CA GLY A 51 19.38 9.76 0.54
C GLY A 51 18.71 9.38 -0.79
N ALA A 52 19.36 9.67 -1.92
CA ALA A 52 18.82 9.40 -3.25
C ALA A 52 18.41 7.93 -3.46
N ARG A 53 19.18 6.99 -2.88
CA ARG A 53 18.90 5.56 -2.96
C ARG A 53 17.54 5.19 -2.37
N GLU A 54 17.17 5.74 -1.23
CA GLU A 54 15.88 5.43 -0.60
C GLU A 54 14.71 5.94 -1.44
N PHE A 55 14.89 7.06 -2.16
CA PHE A 55 13.92 7.53 -3.14
C PHE A 55 13.83 6.59 -4.35
N GLU A 56 14.96 6.11 -4.87
CA GLU A 56 15.01 5.10 -5.95
C GLU A 56 14.27 3.82 -5.53
N VAL A 57 14.53 3.32 -4.32
CA VAL A 57 13.81 2.14 -3.79
C VAL A 57 12.31 2.41 -3.65
N ALA A 58 11.92 3.60 -3.19
CA ALA A 58 10.52 3.96 -3.05
C ALA A 58 9.80 4.05 -4.41
N ILE A 59 10.45 4.60 -5.45
CA ILE A 59 9.85 4.67 -6.79
C ILE A 59 9.79 3.28 -7.45
N ASP A 60 10.82 2.45 -7.29
CA ASP A 60 10.81 1.06 -7.79
C ASP A 60 9.62 0.27 -7.22
N GLN A 61 9.36 0.40 -5.91
CA GLN A 61 8.20 -0.22 -5.26
C GLN A 61 6.85 0.32 -5.77
N ILE A 62 6.80 1.59 -6.18
CA ILE A 62 5.59 2.18 -6.78
C ILE A 62 5.38 1.61 -8.17
N GLU A 63 6.42 1.64 -9.01
CA GLU A 63 6.37 1.22 -10.41
C GLU A 63 6.07 -0.27 -10.55
N GLU A 64 6.63 -1.12 -9.68
CA GLU A 64 6.36 -2.56 -9.68
C GLU A 64 4.90 -2.87 -9.40
N VAL A 65 4.24 -2.12 -8.50
CA VAL A 65 2.90 -2.44 -8.02
C VAL A 65 1.79 -1.74 -8.80
N ALA A 66 2.07 -0.57 -9.38
CA ALA A 66 1.09 0.26 -10.09
C ALA A 66 0.27 -0.51 -11.15
N PRO A 67 0.85 -1.38 -12.01
CA PRO A 67 0.08 -2.13 -13.00
C PRO A 67 -1.03 -3.01 -12.39
N PHE A 68 -0.76 -3.65 -11.26
CA PHE A 68 -1.74 -4.53 -10.60
C PHE A 68 -2.89 -3.75 -9.96
N ILE A 69 -2.65 -2.51 -9.55
CA ILE A 69 -3.70 -1.61 -9.08
C ILE A 69 -4.60 -1.21 -10.26
N VAL A 70 -4.02 -0.88 -11.41
CA VAL A 70 -4.77 -0.56 -12.63
C VAL A 70 -5.66 -1.74 -13.03
N ASP A 71 -5.08 -2.95 -13.12
CA ASP A 71 -5.82 -4.18 -13.43
C ASP A 71 -6.99 -4.43 -12.44
N TRP A 72 -6.78 -4.14 -11.16
CA TRP A 72 -7.82 -4.31 -10.15
C TRP A 72 -8.95 -3.29 -10.30
N VAL A 73 -8.62 -2.00 -10.53
CA VAL A 73 -9.62 -0.95 -10.73
C VAL A 73 -10.43 -1.20 -12.00
N GLU A 74 -9.79 -1.61 -13.10
CA GLU A 74 -10.47 -1.92 -14.36
C GLU A 74 -11.53 -3.01 -14.21
N ARG A 75 -11.31 -4.00 -13.32
CA ARG A 75 -12.28 -5.07 -13.04
C ARG A 75 -13.49 -4.61 -12.22
N GLN A 76 -13.47 -3.40 -11.68
CA GLN A 76 -14.56 -2.83 -10.87
C GLN A 76 -15.45 -1.86 -11.64
N LEU A 77 -15.04 -1.47 -12.85
CA LEU A 77 -15.81 -0.63 -13.77
C LEU A 77 -16.83 -1.47 -14.55
#